data_AF-A0A0F7RY25-F1
#
_entry.id   AF-A0A0F7RY25-F1
#
_cell.length_a   1.000
_cell.length_b   1.000
_cell.length_c   1.000
_cell.angle_alpha   90.00
_cell.angle_beta   90.00
_cell.angle_gamma   90.00
#
_symmetry.space_group_name_H-M   'P 1'
#
loop_
_entity.id
_entity.type
_entity.pdbx_description
1 polymer ?
#
loop_
_entity_poly.entity_id
_entity_poly.type
_entity_poly.pdbx_seq_one_letter_code
_entity_poly.pdbx_strand_id
1 'polypeptide(L)'
;MQAIESEQHRTAEAVASDYPTPPELHIAAWNALVKIGTVTAPHLLVRIGSPSQSEESQDHSSSTQPAQQQLNDFYRRAVWAPDGSSLLAVTESQQKHVFRCSRTGENGRSKLELRFKLKSPSPLLDAVWYSLPALEQPTTDGQATDEQPVVSNTTWCFAESHRDLPIRLTASDDGRTRASYSIMNHVERFVGPHSLAFSPDLSRLYCGLYSSLAVFPLSTPGLNTHSPVLLTSGKRSVGGQRGIVSSLAATGHPSDPAHELVAVGTFDATVAIYSFDPTRFPEPTDHTAARTAASTDQESLAQRSCLAGWREVEGDGITQLKFHPLSPYVLFVASRRLDYIYVYDTRYLMGDVTRWTFRPLAQSGAGVRSAHLLAKLRRPGGATHQRIYFDVDWAGRWLATGDEHGMIYVWRIDTGRFVDQPDVEADGPQEFEMTPDLSWKAHQDAVGSVSFHPYEPFLVSVSGSRHWPDLRSASSSESEEESDNSDSSRASESEDATSSRRAWTTNDSSLQVWDFSEPPTGSAS
;
A
#
# COMPACT_ATOMS: atom_id res chain seq x y z
N MET A 1 1.06 37.99 5.63
CA MET A 1 1.75 38.25 6.91
C MET A 1 1.00 37.64 8.09
N GLN A 2 -0.29 37.95 8.29
CA GLN A 2 -1.10 37.33 9.37
C GLN A 2 -1.26 35.79 9.28
N ALA A 3 -1.29 35.21 8.08
CA ALA A 3 -1.31 33.75 7.92
C ALA A 3 0.00 33.07 8.36
N ILE A 4 1.14 33.71 8.10
CA ILE A 4 2.48 33.22 8.47
C ILE A 4 2.68 33.33 9.99
N GLU A 5 2.19 34.41 10.60
CA GLU A 5 2.21 34.59 12.07
C GLU A 5 1.29 33.59 12.78
N SER A 6 0.16 33.20 12.18
CA SER A 6 -0.73 32.17 12.75
C SER A 6 -0.14 30.75 12.70
N GLU A 7 0.70 30.47 11.69
CA GLU A 7 1.43 29.21 11.53
C GLU A 7 2.62 29.14 12.50
N GLN A 8 3.29 30.27 12.73
CA GLN A 8 4.32 30.44 13.77
C GLN A 8 3.76 30.34 15.20
N HIS A 9 2.52 30.81 15.44
CA HIS A 9 1.89 30.67 16.75
C HIS A 9 1.42 29.24 17.05
N ARG A 10 0.90 28.50 16.06
CA ARG A 10 0.58 27.06 16.23
C ARG A 10 1.83 26.21 16.45
N THR A 11 2.92 26.52 15.76
CA THR A 11 4.20 25.82 15.98
C THR A 11 4.78 26.16 17.35
N ALA A 12 4.65 27.40 17.84
CA ALA A 12 5.08 27.77 19.19
C ALA A 12 4.23 27.13 20.31
N GLU A 13 2.91 27.00 20.13
CA GLU A 13 2.05 26.29 21.09
C GLU A 13 2.24 24.76 21.05
N ALA A 14 2.60 24.19 19.91
CA ALA A 14 2.93 22.76 19.78
C ALA A 14 4.25 22.38 20.47
N VAL A 15 5.20 23.31 20.60
CA VAL A 15 6.48 23.10 21.32
C VAL A 15 6.26 22.91 22.83
N ALA A 16 5.10 23.26 23.38
CA ALA A 16 4.74 23.06 24.78
C ALA A 16 3.93 21.78 25.06
N SER A 17 3.69 20.93 24.05
CA SER A 17 2.91 19.70 24.19
C SER A 17 3.82 18.48 24.07
N ASP A 18 3.67 17.49 24.96
CA ASP A 18 4.39 16.19 24.94
C ASP A 18 4.06 15.32 23.70
N TYR A 19 3.43 15.89 22.67
CA TYR A 19 3.10 15.19 21.44
C TYR A 19 4.27 15.22 20.46
N PRO A 20 4.55 14.11 19.75
CA PRO A 20 5.62 14.06 18.77
C PRO A 20 5.36 15.10 17.66
N THR A 21 6.37 15.93 17.38
CA THR A 21 6.33 16.83 16.23
C THR A 21 6.66 16.04 14.96
N PRO A 22 5.93 16.25 13.85
CA PRO A 22 6.24 15.55 12.62
C PRO A 22 7.58 16.03 12.05
N PRO A 23 8.40 15.14 11.47
CA PRO A 23 9.72 15.51 10.97
C PRO A 23 9.60 16.57 9.88
N GLU A 24 10.46 17.59 9.92
CA GLU A 24 10.51 18.59 8.85
C GLU A 24 11.20 17.99 7.63
N LEU A 25 10.47 17.92 6.51
CA LEU A 25 11.04 17.54 5.22
C LEU A 25 11.40 18.85 4.50
N HIS A 26 12.69 19.11 4.28
CA HIS A 26 13.16 20.35 3.62
C HIS A 26 12.94 20.32 2.09
N ILE A 27 11.75 19.88 1.65
CA ILE A 27 11.38 19.62 0.25
C ILE A 27 11.63 20.83 -0.64
N ALA A 28 11.30 22.04 -0.18
CA ALA A 28 11.52 23.27 -0.96
C ALA A 28 13.02 23.55 -1.19
N ALA A 29 13.85 23.33 -0.17
CA ALA A 29 15.29 23.52 -0.28
C ALA A 29 15.94 22.44 -1.18
N TRP A 30 15.52 21.19 -1.04
CA TRP A 30 15.93 20.10 -1.93
C TRP A 30 15.52 20.37 -3.38
N ASN A 31 14.28 20.83 -3.61
CA ASN A 31 13.80 21.19 -4.95
C ASN A 31 14.61 22.32 -5.57
N ALA A 32 15.00 23.33 -4.78
CA ALA A 32 15.87 24.41 -5.26
C ALA A 32 17.23 23.86 -5.74
N LEU A 33 17.86 22.96 -4.97
CA LEU A 33 19.12 22.33 -5.36
C LEU A 33 19.01 21.43 -6.59
N VAL A 34 17.90 20.68 -6.71
CA VAL A 34 17.62 19.84 -7.88
C VAL A 34 17.41 20.68 -9.13
N LYS A 35 16.68 21.80 -9.03
CA LYS A 35 16.45 22.72 -10.14
C LYS A 35 17.71 23.45 -10.60
N ILE A 36 18.60 23.80 -9.66
CA ILE A 36 19.91 24.42 -9.97
C ILE A 36 20.89 23.38 -10.52
N GLY A 37 20.60 22.08 -10.37
CA GLY A 37 21.46 20.98 -10.79
C GLY A 37 22.64 20.72 -9.84
N THR A 38 22.62 21.31 -8.64
CA THR A 38 23.65 21.08 -7.61
C THR A 38 23.62 19.65 -7.08
N VAL A 39 22.42 19.07 -6.98
CA VAL A 39 22.21 17.68 -6.57
C VAL A 39 21.13 17.05 -7.46
N THR A 40 21.24 15.76 -7.74
CA THR A 40 20.26 15.04 -8.60
C THR A 40 19.15 14.35 -7.80
N ALA A 41 19.34 14.12 -6.50
CA ALA A 41 18.40 13.43 -5.61
C ALA A 41 18.65 13.83 -4.14
N PRO A 42 17.68 13.63 -3.24
CA PRO A 42 17.90 13.67 -1.79
C PRO A 42 19.01 12.72 -1.32
N HIS A 43 19.51 12.91 -0.10
CA HIS A 43 20.61 12.11 0.41
C HIS A 43 20.20 10.63 0.57
N LEU A 44 21.00 9.71 0.03
CA LEU A 44 20.77 8.27 0.14
C LEU A 44 21.44 7.73 1.41
N LEU A 45 20.66 7.32 2.40
CA LEU A 45 21.17 6.76 3.66
C LEU A 45 21.52 5.29 3.56
N VAL A 46 20.59 4.50 3.00
CA VAL A 46 20.70 3.04 2.96
C VAL A 46 20.32 2.57 1.57
N ARG A 47 21.11 1.63 1.04
CA ARG A 47 20.79 0.88 -0.17
C ARG A 47 20.98 -0.60 0.10
N ILE A 48 19.89 -1.35 0.06
CA ILE A 48 19.88 -2.80 0.11
C ILE A 48 19.74 -3.30 -1.33
N GLY A 49 20.60 -4.24 -1.73
CA GLY A 49 20.62 -4.84 -3.06
C GLY A 49 19.44 -5.79 -3.31
N SER A 50 19.65 -6.76 -4.21
CA SER A 50 18.62 -7.74 -4.53
C SER A 50 18.22 -8.57 -3.31
N PRO A 51 16.92 -8.87 -3.10
CA PRO A 51 16.47 -9.76 -2.02
C PRO A 51 17.08 -11.17 -2.09
N SER A 52 17.47 -11.60 -3.30
CA SER A 52 18.09 -12.90 -3.58
C SER A 52 19.57 -12.96 -3.23
N GLN A 53 20.23 -11.83 -2.97
CA GLN A 53 21.61 -11.82 -2.49
C GLN A 53 21.60 -12.10 -0.98
N SER A 54 22.14 -13.26 -0.59
CA SER A 54 22.59 -13.50 0.77
C SER A 54 23.72 -12.52 1.08
N GLU A 55 23.70 -11.90 2.25
CA GLU A 55 24.93 -11.34 2.83
C GLU A 55 25.86 -12.53 3.14
N GLU A 56 26.57 -13.02 2.13
CA GLU A 56 27.73 -13.88 2.36
C GLU A 56 28.83 -12.99 2.94
N SER A 57 29.03 -13.18 4.24
CA SER A 57 30.29 -12.92 4.92
C SER A 57 31.47 -13.28 4.02
N GLN A 58 32.44 -12.38 3.94
CA GLN A 58 33.75 -12.60 3.35
C GLN A 58 34.38 -13.86 3.94
N ASP A 59 34.21 -15.00 3.27
CA ASP A 59 35.09 -16.16 3.42
C ASP A 59 35.36 -16.71 2.03
N HIS A 60 36.56 -16.40 1.53
CA HIS A 60 37.11 -16.99 0.32
C HIS A 60 37.29 -18.51 0.53
N SER A 61 36.32 -19.31 0.13
CA SER A 61 36.56 -20.70 -0.23
C SER A 61 35.77 -21.06 -1.49
N SER A 62 36.51 -21.30 -2.56
CA SER A 62 36.02 -21.75 -3.84
C SER A 62 35.43 -23.15 -3.72
N SER A 63 34.10 -23.26 -3.62
CA SER A 63 33.40 -24.51 -3.89
C SER A 63 32.39 -24.28 -5.02
N THR A 64 32.62 -24.97 -6.13
CA THR A 64 31.79 -24.94 -7.33
C THR A 64 30.51 -25.73 -7.04
N GLN A 65 29.50 -25.07 -6.46
CA GLN A 65 28.15 -25.61 -6.44
C GLN A 65 27.53 -25.48 -7.84
N PRO A 66 26.72 -26.46 -8.30
CA PRO A 66 26.02 -26.32 -9.57
C PRO A 66 25.14 -25.07 -9.49
N ALA A 67 25.19 -24.23 -10.53
CA ALA A 67 24.45 -22.97 -10.64
C ALA A 67 22.95 -23.21 -10.52
N GLN A 68 22.46 -23.26 -9.29
CA GLN A 68 21.05 -23.24 -8.97
C GLN A 68 20.56 -21.90 -9.49
N GLN A 69 19.79 -21.90 -10.58
CA GLN A 69 19.26 -20.72 -11.25
C GLN A 69 18.90 -19.69 -10.20
N GLN A 70 19.72 -18.63 -10.09
CA GLN A 70 19.53 -17.59 -9.11
C GLN A 70 18.18 -16.97 -9.44
N LEU A 71 17.16 -17.28 -8.63
CA LEU A 71 15.81 -16.82 -8.89
C LEU A 71 15.85 -15.31 -8.74
N ASN A 72 15.72 -14.62 -9.87
CA ASN A 72 15.54 -13.17 -9.89
C ASN A 72 14.31 -12.87 -9.01
N ASP A 73 14.50 -12.00 -8.03
CA ASP A 73 13.43 -11.51 -7.16
C ASP A 73 13.72 -10.04 -6.85
N PHE A 74 12.67 -9.30 -6.53
CA PHE A 74 12.74 -7.86 -6.25
C PHE A 74 11.62 -7.45 -5.31
N TYR A 75 11.72 -6.26 -4.73
CA TYR A 75 10.75 -5.77 -3.76
C TYR A 75 9.54 -5.12 -4.44
N ARG A 76 8.33 -5.52 -4.03
CA ARG A 76 7.07 -4.97 -4.51
C ARG A 76 6.48 -3.91 -3.58
N ARG A 77 6.69 -4.07 -2.27
CA ARG A 77 6.13 -3.20 -1.25
C ARG A 77 7.07 -3.12 -0.05
N ALA A 78 7.21 -1.93 0.53
CA ALA A 78 7.90 -1.73 1.80
C ALA A 78 7.12 -0.72 2.64
N VAL A 79 6.84 -1.04 3.90
CA VAL A 79 6.04 -0.21 4.81
C VAL A 79 6.64 -0.23 6.20
N TRP A 80 6.87 0.96 6.76
CA TRP A 80 7.36 1.13 8.13
C TRP A 80 6.31 0.67 9.16
N ALA A 81 6.80 0.11 10.26
CA ALA A 81 6.00 -0.06 11.46
C ALA A 81 5.55 1.32 11.98
N PRO A 82 4.45 1.39 12.76
CA PRO A 82 3.92 2.66 13.24
C PRO A 82 4.89 3.50 14.08
N ASP A 83 5.95 2.90 14.64
CA ASP A 83 7.02 3.63 15.32
C ASP A 83 8.30 3.85 14.51
N GLY A 84 8.37 3.30 13.30
CA GLY A 84 9.58 3.34 12.46
C GLY A 84 10.70 2.39 12.88
N SER A 85 10.55 1.60 13.95
CA SER A 85 11.59 0.69 14.43
C SER A 85 11.84 -0.50 13.51
N SER A 86 10.82 -0.87 12.71
CA SER A 86 10.84 -2.04 11.83
C SER A 86 10.28 -1.69 10.46
N LEU A 87 10.76 -2.38 9.44
CA LEU A 87 10.31 -2.23 8.06
C LEU A 87 9.89 -3.60 7.52
N LEU A 88 8.64 -3.71 7.07
CA LEU A 88 8.13 -4.90 6.40
C LEU A 88 8.26 -4.71 4.89
N ALA A 89 9.08 -5.52 4.25
CA ALA A 89 9.22 -5.56 2.79
C ALA A 89 8.70 -6.88 2.22
N VAL A 90 7.93 -6.80 1.14
CA VAL A 90 7.36 -7.95 0.44
C VAL A 90 7.98 -8.04 -0.95
N THR A 91 8.49 -9.21 -1.30
CA THR A 91 9.10 -9.47 -2.60
C THR A 91 8.09 -9.95 -3.64
N GLU A 92 8.49 -9.97 -4.91
CA GLU A 92 7.70 -10.53 -6.01
C GLU A 92 7.43 -12.03 -5.85
N SER A 93 8.40 -12.77 -5.30
CA SER A 93 8.21 -14.18 -4.92
C SER A 93 7.39 -14.36 -3.63
N GLN A 94 6.82 -13.25 -3.11
CA GLN A 94 5.93 -13.18 -1.95
C GLN A 94 6.59 -13.61 -0.64
N GLN A 95 7.90 -13.36 -0.55
CA GLN A 95 8.63 -13.48 0.70
C GLN A 95 8.48 -12.20 1.49
N LYS A 96 8.34 -12.34 2.80
CA LYS A 96 8.32 -11.22 3.74
C LYS A 96 9.72 -11.09 4.33
N HIS A 97 10.30 -9.92 4.22
CA HIS A 97 11.54 -9.55 4.87
C HIS A 97 11.20 -8.51 5.93
N VAL A 98 11.56 -8.77 7.18
CA VAL A 98 11.44 -7.78 8.24
C VAL A 98 12.82 -7.25 8.56
N PHE A 99 13.01 -5.94 8.43
CA PHE A 99 14.23 -5.26 8.82
C PHE A 99 14.00 -4.52 10.14
N ARG A 100 15.02 -4.46 11.00
CA ARG A 100 15.05 -3.56 12.13
C ARG A 100 15.86 -2.33 11.76
N CYS A 101 15.32 -1.16 12.03
CA CYS A 101 16.02 0.11 11.95
C CYS A 101 16.70 0.38 13.29
N SER A 102 18.02 0.49 13.29
CA SER A 102 18.79 0.90 14.46
C SER A 102 19.51 2.21 14.17
N ARG A 103 19.49 3.11 15.16
CA ARG A 103 20.25 4.35 15.12
C ARG A 103 21.64 4.09 15.71
N THR A 104 22.65 3.93 14.87
CA THR A 104 24.03 3.84 15.34
C THR A 104 24.58 5.23 15.68
N GLY A 105 25.15 5.38 16.88
CA GLY A 105 25.66 6.65 17.40
C GLY A 105 26.89 7.20 16.67
N GLU A 106 27.11 8.50 16.91
CA GLU A 106 28.18 9.41 16.44
C GLU A 106 28.12 9.91 14.97
N ASN A 107 27.66 9.11 13.99
CA ASN A 107 27.59 9.56 12.58
C ASN A 107 26.17 9.77 12.03
N GLY A 108 25.12 9.59 12.84
CA GLY A 108 23.72 9.82 12.44
C GLY A 108 23.18 8.89 11.33
N ARG A 109 23.96 7.89 10.88
CA ARG A 109 23.52 6.96 9.84
C ARG A 109 22.62 5.87 10.43
N SER A 110 21.37 5.85 9.99
CA SER A 110 20.42 4.77 10.25
C SER A 110 20.85 3.50 9.52
N LYS A 111 20.89 2.37 10.21
CA LYS A 111 21.19 1.06 9.63
C LYS A 111 19.92 0.21 9.58
N LEU A 112 19.65 -0.41 8.44
CA LEU A 112 18.63 -1.44 8.31
C LEU A 112 19.28 -2.81 8.38
N GLU A 113 18.91 -3.59 9.39
CA GLU A 113 19.40 -4.95 9.59
C GLU A 113 18.27 -5.95 9.34
N LEU A 114 18.50 -6.91 8.45
CA LEU A 114 17.52 -7.96 8.19
C LEU A 114 17.36 -8.85 9.43
N ARG A 115 16.13 -8.96 9.94
CA ARG A 115 15.80 -9.80 11.10
C ARG A 115 15.47 -11.22 10.69
N PHE A 116 14.53 -11.38 9.76
CA PHE A 116 14.19 -12.69 9.21
C PHE A 116 13.57 -12.57 7.81
N LYS A 117 13.62 -13.68 7.08
CA LYS A 117 12.89 -13.89 5.81
C LYS A 117 11.89 -15.01 6.02
N LEU A 118 10.63 -14.80 5.63
CA LEU A 118 9.58 -15.80 5.76
C LEU A 118 8.81 -15.93 4.44
N LYS A 119 8.79 -17.15 3.89
CA LYS A 119 7.94 -17.52 2.76
C LYS A 119 6.81 -18.41 3.24
N SER A 120 5.59 -17.95 3.05
CA SER A 120 4.40 -18.76 3.34
C SER A 120 4.16 -19.78 2.22
N PRO A 121 3.53 -20.94 2.50
CA PRO A 121 3.27 -21.97 1.50
C PRO A 121 2.15 -21.60 0.51
N SER A 122 1.39 -20.54 0.80
CA SER A 122 0.30 -20.03 -0.04
C SER A 122 0.54 -18.56 -0.39
N PRO A 123 0.06 -18.09 -1.56
CA PRO A 123 0.31 -16.73 -1.98
C PRO A 123 -0.14 -15.66 -0.98
N LEU A 124 0.73 -14.68 -0.69
CA LEU A 124 0.39 -13.50 0.11
C LEU A 124 -0.52 -12.58 -0.70
N LEU A 125 -1.64 -12.17 -0.11
CA LEU A 125 -2.61 -11.28 -0.74
C LEU A 125 -2.45 -9.84 -0.25
N ASP A 126 -2.39 -9.66 1.07
CA ASP A 126 -2.17 -8.36 1.71
C ASP A 126 -1.51 -8.52 3.09
N ALA A 127 -0.82 -7.47 3.54
CA ALA A 127 -0.21 -7.37 4.85
C ALA A 127 -0.32 -5.93 5.39
N VAL A 128 -0.73 -5.78 6.65
CA VAL A 128 -0.94 -4.47 7.29
C VAL A 128 -0.46 -4.50 8.74
N TRP A 129 0.26 -3.46 9.15
CA TRP A 129 0.70 -3.29 10.53
C TRP A 129 -0.48 -3.06 11.47
N TYR A 130 -0.45 -3.69 12.65
CA TYR A 130 -1.33 -3.34 13.75
C TYR A 130 -0.80 -2.07 14.42
N SER A 131 -1.69 -1.11 14.66
CA SER A 131 -1.30 0.26 15.07
C SER A 131 -0.78 0.38 16.49
N LEU A 132 -0.94 -0.66 17.31
CA LEU A 132 -0.39 -0.71 18.66
C LEU A 132 0.61 -1.86 18.77
N PRO A 133 1.69 -1.68 19.53
CA PRO A 133 2.58 -2.78 19.79
C PRO A 133 1.96 -3.71 20.84
N ALA A 134 2.30 -4.98 20.76
CA ALA A 134 1.95 -5.95 21.79
C ALA A 134 2.98 -5.90 22.92
N LEU A 135 2.49 -5.79 24.16
CA LEU A 135 3.32 -5.88 25.36
C LEU A 135 3.56 -7.35 25.68
N GLU A 136 4.83 -7.77 25.78
CA GLU A 136 5.15 -9.07 26.36
C GLU A 136 5.13 -8.98 27.88
N GLN A 137 4.25 -9.76 28.50
CA GLN A 137 4.36 -9.98 29.93
C GLN A 137 5.59 -10.88 30.18
N PRO A 138 6.48 -10.51 31.10
CA PRO A 138 7.59 -11.37 31.48
C PRO A 138 7.03 -12.70 31.99
N THR A 139 7.38 -13.80 31.34
CA THR A 139 7.00 -15.14 31.81
C THR A 139 7.71 -15.41 33.12
N THR A 140 6.97 -15.50 34.22
CA THR A 140 7.46 -15.82 35.58
C THR A 140 7.93 -17.28 35.76
N ASP A 141 8.27 -17.98 34.67
CA ASP A 141 8.58 -19.41 34.69
C ASP A 141 10.10 -19.71 34.66
N GLY A 142 10.94 -18.68 34.70
CA GLY A 142 12.38 -18.80 34.94
C GLY A 142 12.71 -18.32 36.36
N GLN A 143 13.38 -19.17 37.15
CA GLN A 143 13.86 -18.84 38.49
C GLN A 143 14.49 -17.44 38.52
N ALA A 144 13.85 -16.52 39.26
CA ALA A 144 14.39 -15.21 39.53
C ALA A 144 15.66 -15.36 40.39
N THR A 145 16.82 -15.33 39.75
CA THR A 145 18.04 -14.90 40.41
C THR A 145 18.11 -13.38 40.36
N ASP A 146 18.37 -12.80 41.53
CA ASP A 146 18.41 -11.38 41.87
C ASP A 146 18.92 -10.40 40.79
N GLU A 147 18.33 -9.20 40.81
CA GLU A 147 18.87 -7.92 40.30
C GLU A 147 18.98 -7.70 38.77
N GLN A 148 17.95 -8.04 37.98
CA GLN A 148 17.77 -7.45 36.63
C GLN A 148 16.42 -6.73 36.52
N PRO A 149 16.38 -5.46 36.06
CA PRO A 149 15.12 -4.78 35.83
C PRO A 149 14.32 -5.55 34.77
N VAL A 150 13.06 -5.83 35.07
CA VAL A 150 12.11 -6.49 34.17
C VAL A 150 11.83 -5.55 33.00
N VAL A 151 12.59 -5.67 31.91
CA VAL A 151 12.36 -4.88 30.69
C VAL A 151 11.20 -5.52 29.93
N SER A 152 10.02 -4.89 29.95
CA SER A 152 8.90 -5.28 29.10
C SER A 152 9.30 -5.07 27.65
N ASN A 153 9.53 -6.14 26.90
CA ASN A 153 9.83 -6.03 25.49
C ASN A 153 8.53 -5.76 24.71
N THR A 154 8.60 -4.78 23.81
CA THR A 154 7.46 -4.30 23.03
C THR A 154 7.60 -4.82 21.61
N THR A 155 6.62 -5.60 21.15
CA THR A 155 6.70 -6.31 19.86
C THR A 155 5.61 -5.84 18.93
N TRP A 156 6.00 -5.33 17.76
CA TRP A 156 5.05 -4.95 16.72
C TRP A 156 4.52 -6.18 16.01
N CYS A 157 3.25 -6.13 15.62
CA CYS A 157 2.60 -7.20 14.88
C CYS A 157 1.99 -6.67 13.60
N PHE A 158 1.99 -7.50 12.56
CA PHE A 158 1.27 -7.22 11.33
C PHE A 158 0.31 -8.36 11.02
N ALA A 159 -0.89 -8.01 10.53
CA ALA A 159 -1.82 -8.98 10.00
C ALA A 159 -1.43 -9.32 8.56
N GLU A 160 -1.47 -10.60 8.22
CA GLU A 160 -1.19 -11.10 6.89
C GLU A 160 -2.28 -12.03 6.40
N SER A 161 -2.66 -11.88 5.14
CA SER A 161 -3.65 -12.70 4.46
C SER A 161 -3.01 -13.50 3.34
N HIS A 162 -3.42 -14.75 3.23
CA HIS A 162 -2.94 -15.66 2.21
C HIS A 162 -4.12 -16.37 1.55
N ARG A 163 -3.98 -16.71 0.27
CA ARG A 163 -5.08 -17.26 -0.55
C ARG A 163 -5.79 -18.46 0.10
N ASP A 164 -5.03 -19.38 0.69
CA ASP A 164 -5.53 -20.67 1.18
C ASP A 164 -5.11 -20.96 2.63
N LEU A 165 -4.86 -19.92 3.43
CA LEU A 165 -4.50 -20.05 4.85
C LEU A 165 -5.35 -19.09 5.69
N PRO A 166 -5.48 -19.32 7.01
CA PRO A 166 -6.02 -18.32 7.91
C PRO A 166 -5.20 -17.02 7.85
N ILE A 167 -5.87 -15.91 8.12
CA ILE A 167 -5.23 -14.64 8.44
C ILE A 167 -4.43 -14.84 9.72
N ARG A 168 -3.21 -14.31 9.76
CA ARG A 168 -2.32 -14.45 10.91
C ARG A 168 -1.91 -13.07 11.38
N LEU A 169 -1.87 -12.89 12.70
CA LEU A 169 -1.19 -11.77 13.32
C LEU A 169 0.22 -12.24 13.66
N THR A 170 1.22 -11.74 12.94
CA THR A 170 2.61 -12.21 13.00
C THR A 170 3.49 -11.15 13.67
N ALA A 171 4.31 -11.59 14.62
CA ALA A 171 5.24 -10.73 15.36
C ALA A 171 6.45 -10.34 14.50
N SER A 172 6.92 -9.10 14.65
CA SER A 172 7.99 -8.52 13.83
C SER A 172 9.41 -8.86 14.29
N ASP A 173 9.56 -9.38 15.50
CA ASP A 173 10.85 -9.73 16.10
C ASP A 173 11.29 -11.15 15.74
N ASP A 174 10.39 -12.14 15.86
CA ASP A 174 10.68 -13.56 15.69
C ASP A 174 9.86 -14.24 14.58
N GLY A 175 8.89 -13.54 13.98
CA GLY A 175 8.04 -14.07 12.92
C GLY A 175 7.01 -15.09 13.39
N ARG A 176 6.78 -15.22 14.71
CA ARG A 176 5.77 -16.15 15.25
C ARG A 176 4.37 -15.58 15.06
N THR A 177 3.43 -16.49 14.84
CA THR A 177 2.00 -16.16 14.80
C THR A 177 1.47 -16.03 16.23
N ARG A 178 0.93 -14.86 16.57
CA ARG A 178 0.30 -14.55 17.86
C ARG A 178 -1.20 -14.84 17.89
N ALA A 179 -1.88 -14.65 16.76
CA ALA A 179 -3.31 -14.91 16.62
C ALA A 179 -3.64 -15.36 15.21
N SER A 180 -4.72 -16.13 15.06
CA SER A 180 -5.24 -16.54 13.76
C SER A 180 -6.74 -16.29 13.64
N TYR A 181 -7.15 -15.86 12.44
CA TYR A 181 -8.54 -15.60 12.08
C TYR A 181 -8.81 -16.27 10.75
N SER A 182 -9.81 -17.14 10.65
CA SER A 182 -10.04 -17.91 9.43
C SER A 182 -11.43 -17.68 8.86
N ILE A 183 -11.49 -17.74 7.53
CA ILE A 183 -12.71 -17.65 6.72
C ILE A 183 -12.77 -18.95 5.95
N MET A 184 -13.85 -19.71 6.10
CA MET A 184 -14.03 -21.01 5.44
C MET A 184 -15.26 -20.99 4.55
N ASN A 185 -15.11 -21.52 3.33
CA ASN A 185 -16.24 -21.69 2.41
C ASN A 185 -17.04 -22.99 2.68
N HIS A 186 -18.08 -23.26 1.89
CA HIS A 186 -18.93 -24.47 2.04
C HIS A 186 -18.18 -25.79 1.83
N VAL A 187 -16.98 -25.74 1.25
CA VAL A 187 -16.14 -26.91 1.00
C VAL A 187 -14.99 -26.97 2.01
N GLU A 188 -15.16 -26.29 3.16
CA GLU A 188 -14.18 -26.24 4.26
C GLU A 188 -12.78 -25.78 3.85
N ARG A 189 -12.69 -25.03 2.75
CA ARG A 189 -11.44 -24.44 2.27
C ARG A 189 -11.29 -23.04 2.83
N PHE A 190 -10.09 -22.72 3.30
CA PHE A 190 -9.74 -21.35 3.68
C PHE A 190 -9.85 -20.40 2.50
N VAL A 191 -10.45 -19.24 2.74
CA VAL A 191 -10.58 -18.15 1.78
C VAL A 191 -9.78 -16.97 2.31
N GLY A 192 -8.67 -16.67 1.64
CA GLY A 192 -7.88 -15.48 1.94
C GLY A 192 -8.59 -14.19 1.51
N PRO A 193 -8.73 -13.19 2.39
CA PRO A 193 -9.16 -11.86 1.95
C PRO A 193 -8.09 -11.19 1.09
N HIS A 194 -8.53 -10.33 0.17
CA HIS A 194 -7.66 -9.63 -0.77
C HIS A 194 -7.16 -8.28 -0.27
N SER A 195 -7.75 -7.75 0.79
CA SER A 195 -7.37 -6.50 1.43
C SER A 195 -7.73 -6.55 2.91
N LEU A 196 -6.90 -5.93 3.75
CA LEU A 196 -7.07 -5.87 5.19
C LEU A 196 -7.08 -4.42 5.68
N ALA A 197 -7.92 -4.10 6.65
CA ALA A 197 -7.87 -2.82 7.37
C ALA A 197 -8.29 -3.02 8.83
N PHE A 198 -7.49 -2.53 9.75
CA PHE A 198 -7.89 -2.47 11.15
C PHE A 198 -8.96 -1.39 11.36
N SER A 199 -9.89 -1.64 12.27
CA SER A 199 -10.83 -0.61 12.69
C SER A 199 -10.10 0.53 13.42
N PRO A 200 -10.63 1.75 13.40
CA PRO A 200 -10.03 2.90 14.08
C PRO A 200 -9.96 2.70 15.61
N ASP A 201 -10.91 1.95 16.18
CA ASP A 201 -10.93 1.57 17.59
C ASP A 201 -9.98 0.39 17.92
N LEU A 202 -9.31 -0.17 16.91
CA LEU A 202 -8.39 -1.31 17.00
C LEU A 202 -8.99 -2.58 17.61
N SER A 203 -10.31 -2.68 17.67
CA SER A 203 -11.01 -3.87 18.19
C SER A 203 -11.33 -4.89 17.11
N ARG A 204 -11.26 -4.52 15.84
CA ARG A 204 -11.74 -5.31 14.70
C ARG A 204 -10.79 -5.27 13.51
N LEU A 205 -10.95 -6.28 12.66
CA LEU A 205 -10.27 -6.40 11.37
C LEU A 205 -11.30 -6.54 10.25
N TYR A 206 -11.34 -5.55 9.36
CA TYR A 206 -12.08 -5.59 8.11
C TYR A 206 -11.29 -6.37 7.06
N CYS A 207 -11.96 -7.35 6.45
CA CYS A 207 -11.38 -8.25 5.46
C CYS A 207 -12.18 -8.19 4.16
N GLY A 208 -11.53 -7.78 3.07
CA GLY A 208 -12.15 -7.67 1.74
C GLY A 208 -12.22 -9.01 1.04
N LEU A 209 -13.43 -9.42 0.64
CA LEU A 209 -13.66 -10.65 -0.13
C LEU A 209 -14.27 -10.30 -1.51
N TYR A 210 -14.74 -11.31 -2.24
CA TYR A 210 -15.51 -11.08 -3.45
C TYR A 210 -16.93 -10.59 -3.12
N SER A 211 -17.24 -9.32 -3.43
CA SER A 211 -18.56 -8.69 -3.25
C SER A 211 -19.10 -8.72 -1.81
N SER A 212 -18.22 -8.86 -0.82
CA SER A 212 -18.55 -8.87 0.60
C SER A 212 -17.35 -8.45 1.45
N LEU A 213 -17.62 -8.05 2.70
CA LEU A 213 -16.62 -7.90 3.76
C LEU A 213 -16.84 -8.98 4.82
N ALA A 214 -15.75 -9.44 5.43
CA ALA A 214 -15.76 -10.19 6.67
C ALA A 214 -15.18 -9.31 7.77
N VAL A 215 -15.86 -9.20 8.92
CA VAL A 215 -15.41 -8.39 10.05
C VAL A 215 -15.11 -9.31 11.22
N PHE A 216 -13.86 -9.33 11.67
CA PHE A 216 -13.42 -10.12 12.81
C PHE A 216 -13.26 -9.25 14.05
N PRO A 217 -13.86 -9.60 15.20
CA PRO A 217 -13.42 -9.08 16.48
C PRO A 217 -12.05 -9.66 16.84
N LEU A 218 -11.09 -8.78 17.16
CA LEU A 218 -9.71 -9.18 17.52
C LEU A 218 -9.62 -9.80 18.93
N SER A 219 -10.65 -9.65 19.74
CA SER A 219 -10.72 -10.22 21.09
C SER A 219 -10.96 -11.74 21.11
N THR A 220 -11.39 -12.33 19.99
CA THR A 220 -11.71 -13.76 19.91
C THR A 220 -10.94 -14.47 18.79
N PRO A 221 -9.60 -14.60 18.92
CA PRO A 221 -8.80 -15.34 17.95
C PRO A 221 -9.14 -16.84 17.97
N GLY A 222 -8.95 -17.51 16.83
CA GLY A 222 -9.07 -18.97 16.72
C GLY A 222 -10.48 -19.55 16.62
N LEU A 223 -11.53 -18.75 16.87
CA LEU A 223 -12.93 -19.23 16.77
C LEU A 223 -13.43 -19.42 15.33
N ASN A 224 -12.72 -18.91 14.32
CA ASN A 224 -13.09 -19.02 12.90
C ASN A 224 -14.46 -18.42 12.54
N THR A 225 -15.01 -17.57 13.42
CA THR A 225 -16.25 -16.83 13.20
C THR A 225 -15.98 -15.40 12.77
N HIS A 226 -16.82 -14.87 11.91
CA HIS A 226 -16.82 -13.46 11.53
C HIS A 226 -18.22 -12.98 11.17
N SER A 227 -18.42 -11.66 11.24
CA SER A 227 -19.63 -10.99 10.80
C SER A 227 -19.57 -10.76 9.28
N PRO A 228 -20.46 -11.36 8.47
CA PRO A 228 -20.47 -11.15 7.03
C PRO A 228 -21.27 -9.89 6.65
N VAL A 229 -20.69 -9.02 5.82
CA VAL A 229 -21.35 -7.84 5.26
C VAL A 229 -21.39 -7.97 3.74
N LEU A 230 -22.56 -8.30 3.19
CA LEU A 230 -22.74 -8.43 1.75
C LEU A 230 -22.80 -7.05 1.08
N LEU A 231 -21.93 -6.83 0.10
CA LEU A 231 -21.89 -5.56 -0.66
C LEU A 231 -22.86 -5.56 -1.86
N THR A 232 -23.63 -6.64 -2.01
CA THR A 232 -24.69 -6.78 -3.02
C THR A 232 -25.98 -7.26 -2.37
N SER A 233 -27.12 -6.83 -2.91
CA SER A 233 -28.45 -7.22 -2.40
C SER A 233 -28.98 -8.49 -3.09
N GLY A 234 -28.08 -9.32 -3.67
CA GLY A 234 -28.40 -10.57 -4.37
C GLY A 234 -28.01 -10.58 -5.86
N LYS A 235 -27.97 -11.79 -6.46
CA LYS A 235 -27.46 -12.01 -7.84
C LYS A 235 -28.14 -11.19 -8.94
N ARG A 236 -29.45 -10.91 -8.77
CA ARG A 236 -30.27 -10.14 -9.73
C ARG A 236 -30.55 -8.69 -9.30
N SER A 237 -29.99 -8.24 -8.18
CA SER A 237 -30.20 -6.88 -7.69
C SER A 237 -29.53 -5.84 -8.61
N VAL A 238 -30.24 -4.74 -8.85
CA VAL A 238 -29.74 -3.58 -9.59
C VAL A 238 -29.03 -2.68 -8.57
N GLY A 239 -27.74 -2.93 -8.35
CA GLY A 239 -26.91 -2.17 -7.43
C GLY A 239 -25.96 -3.03 -6.59
N GLY A 240 -25.20 -2.36 -5.74
CA GLY A 240 -24.14 -2.94 -4.91
C GLY A 240 -22.78 -2.99 -5.59
N GLN A 241 -21.74 -3.19 -4.79
CA GLN A 241 -20.37 -3.38 -5.28
C GLN A 241 -20.12 -4.85 -5.58
N ARG A 242 -19.80 -5.13 -6.85
CA ARG A 242 -19.42 -6.46 -7.33
C ARG A 242 -17.91 -6.55 -7.50
N GLY A 243 -17.42 -7.78 -7.66
CA GLY A 243 -16.00 -8.04 -7.90
C GLY A 243 -15.19 -8.19 -6.61
N ILE A 244 -13.88 -8.27 -6.78
CA ILE A 244 -12.92 -8.42 -5.67
C ILE A 244 -12.75 -7.06 -4.99
N VAL A 245 -13.00 -7.02 -3.68
CA VAL A 245 -12.61 -5.88 -2.83
C VAL A 245 -11.08 -5.83 -2.79
N SER A 246 -10.52 -4.82 -3.43
CA SER A 246 -9.10 -4.71 -3.70
C SER A 246 -8.37 -3.79 -2.74
N SER A 247 -9.08 -2.86 -2.12
CA SER A 247 -8.52 -1.93 -1.16
C SER A 247 -9.56 -1.54 -0.13
N LEU A 248 -9.11 -1.42 1.12
CA LEU A 248 -9.89 -0.96 2.25
C LEU A 248 -9.12 0.15 2.95
N ALA A 249 -9.83 1.17 3.39
CA ALA A 249 -9.33 2.16 4.34
C ALA A 249 -10.42 2.41 5.37
N ALA A 250 -10.07 2.37 6.66
CA ALA A 250 -10.99 2.66 7.75
C ALA A 250 -10.50 3.88 8.53
N THR A 251 -11.43 4.72 8.96
CA THR A 251 -11.16 5.89 9.80
C THR A 251 -12.35 6.17 10.71
N GLY A 252 -12.13 6.82 11.85
CA GLY A 252 -13.20 7.18 12.76
C GLY A 252 -14.13 8.20 12.09
N HIS A 253 -15.45 8.11 12.31
CA HIS A 253 -16.36 9.08 11.73
C HIS A 253 -16.24 10.43 12.49
N PRO A 254 -15.76 11.51 11.84
CA PRO A 254 -15.39 12.75 12.53
C PRO A 254 -16.55 13.45 13.26
N SER A 255 -17.79 13.25 12.82
CA SER A 255 -18.98 13.84 13.47
C SER A 255 -19.77 12.88 14.36
N ASP A 256 -19.47 11.58 14.31
CA ASP A 256 -20.27 10.54 14.96
C ASP A 256 -19.36 9.45 15.51
N PRO A 257 -18.87 9.58 16.75
CA PRO A 257 -17.91 8.65 17.33
C PRO A 257 -18.42 7.21 17.44
N ALA A 258 -19.73 6.99 17.37
CA ALA A 258 -20.30 5.64 17.40
C ALA A 258 -20.16 4.92 16.05
N HIS A 259 -19.81 5.64 14.98
CA HIS A 259 -19.71 5.12 13.63
C HIS A 259 -18.27 5.11 13.12
N GLU A 260 -17.99 4.18 12.22
CA GLU A 260 -16.72 4.06 11.51
C GLU A 260 -16.93 4.30 10.01
N LEU A 261 -16.07 5.12 9.41
CA LEU A 261 -16.04 5.32 7.97
C LEU A 261 -15.12 4.28 7.33
N VAL A 262 -15.67 3.48 6.43
CA VAL A 262 -14.93 2.45 5.69
C VAL A 262 -15.04 2.73 4.20
N ALA A 263 -13.93 3.09 3.58
CA ALA A 263 -13.79 3.19 2.14
C ALA A 263 -13.48 1.80 1.56
N VAL A 264 -14.22 1.43 0.52
CA VAL A 264 -14.11 0.13 -0.15
C VAL A 264 -13.91 0.37 -1.64
N GLY A 265 -12.79 -0.14 -2.16
CA GLY A 265 -12.45 -0.11 -3.58
C GLY A 265 -12.46 -1.51 -4.17
N THR A 266 -12.89 -1.66 -5.42
CA THR A 266 -12.89 -2.94 -6.13
C THR A 266 -12.07 -2.91 -7.41
N PHE A 267 -11.71 -4.09 -7.92
CA PHE A 267 -11.15 -4.20 -9.28
C PHE A 267 -12.15 -3.93 -10.40
N ASP A 268 -13.45 -3.84 -10.10
CA ASP A 268 -14.47 -3.39 -11.04
C ASP A 268 -14.56 -1.85 -11.10
N ALA A 269 -13.53 -1.15 -10.59
CA ALA A 269 -13.40 0.31 -10.56
C ALA A 269 -14.50 1.03 -9.76
N THR A 270 -15.15 0.34 -8.82
CA THR A 270 -16.10 0.98 -7.90
C THR A 270 -15.41 1.44 -6.62
N VAL A 271 -15.83 2.59 -6.12
CA VAL A 271 -15.46 3.11 -4.80
C VAL A 271 -16.75 3.38 -4.03
N ALA A 272 -16.79 3.00 -2.76
CA ALA A 272 -17.84 3.43 -1.84
C ALA A 272 -17.28 3.87 -0.51
N ILE A 273 -18.02 4.74 0.16
CA ILE A 273 -17.86 5.07 1.57
C ILE A 273 -19.05 4.50 2.33
N TYR A 274 -18.78 3.67 3.33
CA TYR A 274 -19.77 3.14 4.26
C TYR A 274 -19.58 3.77 5.64
N SER A 275 -20.68 4.09 6.30
CA SER A 275 -20.71 4.40 7.73
C SER A 275 -21.31 3.22 8.48
N PHE A 276 -20.45 2.43 9.12
CA PHE A 276 -20.87 1.28 9.89
C PHE A 276 -21.02 1.65 11.36
N ASP A 277 -22.10 1.18 11.97
CA ASP A 277 -22.28 1.14 13.41
C ASP A 277 -21.76 -0.24 13.89
N PRO A 278 -20.60 -0.29 14.56
CA PRO A 278 -20.12 -1.41 15.36
C PRO A 278 -21.14 -2.34 15.99
N THR A 279 -22.24 -1.81 16.52
CA THR A 279 -23.24 -2.59 17.28
C THR A 279 -24.26 -3.27 16.38
N ARG A 280 -24.32 -2.88 15.09
CA ARG A 280 -25.26 -3.41 14.10
C ARG A 280 -24.68 -4.47 13.19
N PHE A 281 -23.42 -4.84 13.39
CA PHE A 281 -22.85 -5.97 12.65
C PHE A 281 -23.65 -7.24 12.96
N PRO A 282 -23.87 -8.10 11.95
CA PRO A 282 -24.49 -9.41 12.18
C PRO A 282 -23.67 -10.23 13.18
N GLU A 283 -24.31 -11.14 13.90
CA GLU A 283 -23.59 -12.05 14.79
C GLU A 283 -22.51 -12.83 14.03
N PRO A 284 -21.32 -13.05 14.64
CA PRO A 284 -20.28 -13.86 14.02
C PRO A 284 -20.74 -15.29 13.73
N THR A 285 -20.40 -15.84 12.57
CA THR A 285 -20.80 -17.19 12.16
C THR A 285 -19.63 -18.03 11.64
N ASP A 286 -19.67 -19.35 11.87
CA ASP A 286 -18.56 -20.29 11.61
C ASP A 286 -18.27 -20.59 10.12
N HIS A 287 -19.14 -20.17 9.19
CA HIS A 287 -19.03 -20.51 7.77
C HIS A 287 -19.49 -19.36 6.86
N THR A 288 -18.64 -18.95 5.91
CA THR A 288 -19.03 -18.13 4.76
C THR A 288 -19.19 -18.99 3.52
N ALA A 289 -20.22 -19.81 3.55
CA ALA A 289 -20.92 -20.19 2.33
C ALA A 289 -22.20 -19.40 2.23
N ALA A 290 -22.08 -18.15 1.78
CA ALA A 290 -23.20 -17.32 1.32
C ALA A 290 -24.56 -17.70 1.94
N ARG A 291 -24.78 -17.38 3.23
CA ARG A 291 -26.14 -17.49 3.75
C ARG A 291 -27.01 -16.50 2.96
N THR A 292 -28.04 -17.10 2.39
CA THR A 292 -29.10 -16.55 1.55
C THR A 292 -29.44 -15.11 1.89
N ALA A 293 -29.63 -14.32 0.82
CA ALA A 293 -30.32 -13.04 0.85
C ALA A 293 -31.37 -13.05 1.96
N ALA A 294 -31.26 -12.10 2.90
CA ALA A 294 -32.37 -11.79 3.79
C ALA A 294 -33.63 -11.74 2.92
N SER A 295 -34.74 -12.31 3.43
CA SER A 295 -36.07 -12.24 2.82
C SER A 295 -36.23 -10.93 2.06
N THR A 296 -36.61 -11.06 0.78
CA THR A 296 -36.59 -10.12 -0.36
C THR A 296 -36.88 -8.63 -0.10
N ASP A 297 -37.32 -8.23 1.09
CA ASP A 297 -37.79 -6.88 1.41
C ASP A 297 -36.90 -6.09 2.39
N GLN A 298 -35.82 -6.66 2.95
CA GLN A 298 -34.93 -5.91 3.85
C GLN A 298 -33.62 -5.49 3.16
N GLU A 299 -33.36 -4.18 3.12
CA GLU A 299 -32.08 -3.64 2.62
C GLU A 299 -30.91 -4.21 3.42
N SER A 300 -29.85 -4.59 2.71
CA SER A 300 -28.62 -5.08 3.34
C SER A 300 -28.00 -4.02 4.24
N LEU A 301 -27.25 -4.43 5.27
CA LEU A 301 -26.50 -3.49 6.12
C LEU A 301 -25.64 -2.55 5.29
N ALA A 302 -24.94 -3.08 4.27
CA ALA A 302 -24.12 -2.28 3.36
C ALA A 302 -24.95 -1.24 2.59
N GLN A 303 -26.14 -1.59 2.10
CA GLN A 303 -27.00 -0.66 1.37
C GLN A 303 -27.45 0.51 2.27
N ARG A 304 -27.85 0.20 3.52
CA ARG A 304 -28.28 1.20 4.50
C ARG A 304 -27.13 2.09 4.99
N SER A 305 -25.93 1.51 5.12
CA SER A 305 -24.72 2.18 5.58
C SER A 305 -23.95 2.90 4.46
N CYS A 306 -24.29 2.70 3.19
CA CYS A 306 -23.61 3.37 2.07
C CYS A 306 -23.91 4.87 2.14
N LEU A 307 -22.87 5.70 2.27
CA LEU A 307 -22.96 7.16 2.25
C LEU A 307 -22.72 7.73 0.86
N ALA A 308 -21.74 7.18 0.14
CA ALA A 308 -21.37 7.57 -1.20
C ALA A 308 -20.90 6.34 -1.99
N GLY A 309 -21.14 6.32 -3.30
CA GLY A 309 -20.74 5.22 -4.16
C GLY A 309 -20.69 5.61 -5.63
N TRP A 310 -19.54 5.40 -6.28
CA TRP A 310 -19.32 5.77 -7.67
C TRP A 310 -18.39 4.80 -8.40
N ARG A 311 -18.26 4.98 -9.71
CA ARG A 311 -17.34 4.24 -10.57
C ARG A 311 -16.32 5.18 -11.19
N GLU A 312 -15.04 4.82 -11.06
CA GLU A 312 -13.94 5.45 -11.77
C GLU A 312 -13.95 5.05 -13.25
N VAL A 313 -13.71 6.01 -14.15
CA VAL A 313 -13.84 5.81 -15.61
C VAL A 313 -12.49 5.68 -16.31
N GLU A 314 -11.47 6.37 -15.81
CA GLU A 314 -10.19 6.53 -16.53
C GLU A 314 -9.18 5.40 -16.26
N GLY A 315 -9.43 4.49 -15.31
CA GLY A 315 -8.45 3.45 -14.90
C GLY A 315 -9.05 2.06 -14.73
N ASP A 316 -8.16 1.06 -14.59
CA ASP A 316 -8.49 -0.37 -14.52
C ASP A 316 -8.51 -0.88 -13.07
N GLY A 317 -9.55 -0.50 -12.35
CA GLY A 317 -9.81 -0.98 -11.00
C GLY A 317 -8.93 -0.34 -9.92
N ILE A 318 -9.49 -0.24 -8.72
CA ILE A 318 -8.87 0.46 -7.60
C ILE A 318 -7.73 -0.38 -7.02
N THR A 319 -6.57 0.22 -6.77
CA THR A 319 -5.41 -0.45 -6.18
C THR A 319 -5.15 -0.05 -4.74
N GLN A 320 -5.42 1.20 -4.40
CA GLN A 320 -5.16 1.72 -3.06
C GLN A 320 -6.11 2.88 -2.75
N LEU A 321 -6.67 2.83 -1.55
CA LEU A 321 -7.45 3.88 -0.91
C LEU A 321 -6.72 4.31 0.36
N LYS A 322 -6.67 5.62 0.62
CA LYS A 322 -6.18 6.14 1.90
C LYS A 322 -6.97 7.41 2.23
N PHE A 323 -7.48 7.50 3.46
CA PHE A 323 -8.00 8.77 3.96
C PHE A 323 -6.86 9.69 4.32
N HIS A 324 -7.10 11.00 4.21
CA HIS A 324 -6.20 11.98 4.79
C HIS A 324 -6.21 11.84 6.32
N PRO A 325 -5.05 11.65 6.99
CA PRO A 325 -4.99 11.32 8.42
C PRO A 325 -5.69 12.31 9.35
N LEU A 326 -5.59 13.61 9.05
CA LEU A 326 -6.20 14.68 9.85
C LEU A 326 -7.55 15.18 9.29
N SER A 327 -8.01 14.66 8.16
CA SER A 327 -9.21 15.16 7.48
C SER A 327 -9.95 14.01 6.81
N PRO A 328 -10.76 13.25 7.56
CA PRO A 328 -11.31 11.95 7.14
C PRO A 328 -12.25 12.02 5.92
N TYR A 329 -12.56 13.22 5.45
CA TYR A 329 -13.37 13.45 4.28
C TYR A 329 -12.59 13.47 2.97
N VAL A 330 -11.28 13.73 3.03
CA VAL A 330 -10.41 13.71 1.87
C VAL A 330 -9.94 12.27 1.64
N LEU A 331 -10.26 11.72 0.48
CA LEU A 331 -9.92 10.35 0.08
C LEU A 331 -8.98 10.37 -1.13
N PHE A 332 -7.84 9.72 -0.97
CA PHE A 332 -6.91 9.43 -2.06
C PHE A 332 -7.28 8.10 -2.71
N VAL A 333 -7.46 8.10 -4.03
CA VAL A 333 -7.86 6.95 -4.83
C VAL A 333 -6.82 6.73 -5.92
N ALA A 334 -6.14 5.59 -5.87
CA ALA A 334 -5.25 5.12 -6.92
C ALA A 334 -5.87 3.95 -7.67
N SER A 335 -5.73 3.98 -9.00
CA SER A 335 -6.21 2.94 -9.93
C SER A 335 -5.06 2.40 -10.78
N ARG A 336 -5.21 1.20 -11.33
CA ARG A 336 -4.24 0.66 -12.31
C ARG A 336 -4.38 1.39 -13.64
N ARG A 337 -3.29 1.40 -14.42
CA ARG A 337 -3.27 1.95 -15.79
C ARG A 337 -3.83 3.37 -15.84
N LEU A 338 -3.42 4.17 -14.88
CA LEU A 338 -3.87 5.54 -14.73
C LEU A 338 -2.68 6.41 -14.34
N ASP A 339 -2.55 7.53 -15.02
CA ASP A 339 -1.47 8.50 -14.81
C ASP A 339 -1.71 9.45 -13.62
N TYR A 340 -2.71 9.15 -12.79
CA TYR A 340 -3.18 10.04 -11.74
C TYR A 340 -3.49 9.29 -10.44
N ILE A 341 -3.31 10.00 -9.33
CA ILE A 341 -3.97 9.71 -8.05
C ILE A 341 -5.08 10.74 -7.90
N TYR A 342 -6.30 10.27 -7.72
CA TYR A 342 -7.47 11.11 -7.53
C TYR A 342 -7.64 11.51 -6.08
N VAL A 343 -7.93 12.78 -5.84
CA VAL A 343 -8.21 13.33 -4.51
C VAL A 343 -9.66 13.79 -4.47
N TYR A 344 -10.48 13.12 -3.66
CA TYR A 344 -11.90 13.44 -3.54
C TYR A 344 -12.22 14.03 -2.17
N ASP A 345 -13.11 15.02 -2.13
CA ASP A 345 -13.85 15.37 -0.93
C ASP A 345 -15.16 14.57 -0.91
N THR A 346 -15.17 13.55 -0.07
CA THR A 346 -16.28 12.61 0.05
C THR A 346 -17.57 13.27 0.52
N ARG A 347 -17.53 14.42 1.22
CA ARG A 347 -18.74 15.09 1.72
C ARG A 347 -19.68 15.51 0.61
N TYR A 348 -19.15 15.98 -0.52
CA TYR A 348 -19.96 16.37 -1.68
C TYR A 348 -20.58 15.17 -2.40
N LEU A 349 -20.10 13.96 -2.11
CA LEU A 349 -20.67 12.71 -2.63
C LEU A 349 -21.69 12.10 -1.65
N MET A 350 -21.70 12.54 -0.39
CA MET A 350 -22.65 12.07 0.62
C MET A 350 -24.03 12.69 0.35
N GLY A 351 -25.05 11.85 0.26
CA GLY A 351 -26.44 12.28 0.00
C GLY A 351 -26.94 11.99 -1.42
N ASP A 352 -26.10 11.43 -2.29
CA ASP A 352 -26.57 10.90 -3.57
C ASP A 352 -27.57 9.75 -3.35
N VAL A 353 -28.78 9.91 -3.88
CA VAL A 353 -29.83 8.88 -3.85
C VAL A 353 -29.49 7.68 -4.72
N THR A 354 -28.60 7.85 -5.71
CA THR A 354 -28.14 6.80 -6.63
C THR A 354 -26.85 6.12 -6.22
N ARG A 355 -26.31 6.42 -5.02
CA ARG A 355 -25.05 5.88 -4.47
C ARG A 355 -24.92 4.35 -4.54
N TRP A 356 -26.02 3.61 -4.42
CA TRP A 356 -26.01 2.14 -4.49
C TRP A 356 -25.88 1.59 -5.92
N THR A 357 -26.02 2.44 -6.95
CA THR A 357 -25.92 2.05 -8.35
C THR A 357 -24.51 2.20 -8.94
N PHE A 358 -23.59 2.85 -8.22
CA PHE A 358 -22.19 3.01 -8.62
C PHE A 358 -22.03 3.56 -10.04
N ARG A 359 -22.79 4.61 -10.36
CA ARG A 359 -22.66 5.29 -11.64
C ARG A 359 -21.33 6.02 -11.71
N PRO A 360 -20.77 6.21 -12.93
CA PRO A 360 -19.70 7.16 -13.13
C PRO A 360 -20.07 8.53 -12.56
N LEU A 361 -19.13 9.19 -11.88
CA LEU A 361 -19.31 10.58 -11.51
C LEU A 361 -19.45 11.40 -12.79
N ALA A 362 -20.45 12.28 -12.86
CA ALA A 362 -20.63 13.14 -14.02
C ALA A 362 -19.37 13.97 -14.20
N GLN A 363 -18.64 13.75 -15.30
CA GLN A 363 -17.57 14.64 -15.70
C GLN A 363 -18.23 16.00 -15.94
N SER A 364 -17.85 16.99 -15.14
CA SER A 364 -18.29 18.36 -15.37
C SER A 364 -17.83 18.77 -16.77
N GLY A 365 -18.69 19.48 -17.51
CA GLY A 365 -18.32 20.03 -18.82
C GLY A 365 -17.04 20.87 -18.70
N ALA A 366 -16.29 21.01 -19.79
CA ALA A 366 -15.05 21.78 -19.81
C ALA A 366 -15.23 23.15 -19.12
N GLY A 367 -14.49 23.37 -18.02
CA GLY A 367 -14.52 24.63 -17.25
C GLY A 367 -15.45 24.69 -16.04
N VAL A 368 -16.25 23.64 -15.74
CA VAL A 368 -17.07 23.60 -14.50
C VAL A 368 -16.37 22.75 -13.44
N ARG A 369 -16.18 23.30 -12.23
CA ARG A 369 -15.61 22.55 -11.10
C ARG A 369 -16.59 21.47 -10.64
N SER A 370 -16.13 20.23 -10.65
CA SER A 370 -16.83 19.14 -9.98
C SER A 370 -16.50 19.19 -8.50
N ALA A 371 -17.40 19.69 -7.66
CA ALA A 371 -17.12 20.00 -6.24
C ALA A 371 -16.52 18.84 -5.42
N HIS A 372 -16.76 17.60 -5.85
CA HIS A 372 -16.20 16.42 -5.21
C HIS A 372 -14.74 16.13 -5.57
N LEU A 373 -14.24 16.54 -6.74
CA LEU A 373 -12.88 16.28 -7.18
C LEU A 373 -11.99 17.48 -6.82
N LEU A 374 -11.11 17.28 -5.85
CA LEU A 374 -10.21 18.32 -5.37
C LEU A 374 -8.95 18.46 -6.24
N ALA A 375 -8.36 17.33 -6.65
CA ALA A 375 -7.13 17.32 -7.43
C ALA A 375 -6.89 15.98 -8.14
N LYS A 376 -6.10 16.04 -9.22
CA LYS A 376 -5.44 14.91 -9.89
C LYS A 376 -3.94 15.06 -9.70
N LEU A 377 -3.30 14.17 -8.95
CA LEU A 377 -1.85 14.17 -8.75
C LEU A 377 -1.21 13.32 -9.84
N ARG A 378 -0.46 13.93 -10.76
CA ARG A 378 0.11 13.22 -11.92
C ARG A 378 1.26 12.30 -11.53
N ARG A 379 1.10 10.99 -11.73
CA ARG A 379 2.17 9.99 -11.69
C ARG A 379 2.14 9.18 -12.99
N PRO A 380 3.21 9.12 -13.80
CA PRO A 380 3.23 8.23 -14.95
C PRO A 380 2.98 6.77 -14.54
N GLY A 381 1.97 6.15 -15.12
CA GLY A 381 1.54 4.80 -14.74
C GLY A 381 0.40 4.24 -15.60
N GLY A 382 0.05 4.92 -16.69
CA GLY A 382 -0.97 4.54 -17.65
C GLY A 382 -0.66 3.25 -18.39
N ALA A 383 0.62 2.95 -18.62
CA ALA A 383 1.04 1.77 -19.37
C ALA A 383 1.21 0.51 -18.49
N THR A 384 1.42 0.67 -17.19
CA THR A 384 1.70 -0.44 -16.29
C THR A 384 0.45 -1.06 -15.66
N HIS A 385 0.43 -2.39 -15.61
CA HIS A 385 -0.54 -3.18 -14.83
C HIS A 385 -0.08 -3.42 -13.38
N GLN A 386 1.11 -2.93 -13.01
CA GLN A 386 1.68 -3.11 -11.67
C GLN A 386 0.95 -2.23 -10.66
N ARG A 387 0.83 -2.72 -9.42
CA ARG A 387 0.35 -1.88 -8.32
C ARG A 387 1.50 -1.00 -7.86
N ILE A 388 1.28 0.30 -7.92
CA ILE A 388 2.20 1.31 -7.38
C ILE A 388 1.56 1.86 -6.12
N TYR A 389 2.21 1.66 -4.98
CA TYR A 389 1.72 2.13 -3.69
C TYR A 389 2.25 3.53 -3.40
N PHE A 390 1.35 4.44 -3.03
CA PHE A 390 1.68 5.74 -2.48
C PHE A 390 1.59 5.72 -0.95
N ASP A 391 2.23 6.69 -0.32
CA ASP A 391 2.11 6.89 1.12
C ASP A 391 1.86 8.37 1.46
N VAL A 392 1.30 8.58 2.64
CA VAL A 392 0.92 9.89 3.18
C VAL A 392 1.49 10.00 4.59
N ASP A 393 2.22 11.09 4.85
CA ASP A 393 2.68 11.53 6.17
C ASP A 393 1.52 11.47 7.18
N TRP A 394 1.76 10.97 8.41
CA TRP A 394 0.76 10.92 9.47
C TRP A 394 0.22 12.30 9.86
N ALA A 395 1.00 13.37 9.68
CA ALA A 395 0.55 14.74 9.84
C ALA A 395 -0.22 15.28 8.63
N GLY A 396 -0.38 14.48 7.56
CA GLY A 396 -1.17 14.84 6.38
C GLY A 396 -0.59 15.99 5.57
N ARG A 397 0.72 16.24 5.65
CA ARG A 397 1.34 17.37 4.91
C ARG A 397 1.88 16.95 3.55
N TRP A 398 2.32 15.71 3.43
CA TRP A 398 3.03 15.21 2.25
C TRP A 398 2.47 13.88 1.76
N LEU A 399 2.37 13.73 0.44
CA LEU A 399 2.09 12.49 -0.26
C LEU A 399 3.28 12.18 -1.15
N ALA A 400 3.75 10.93 -1.13
CA ALA A 400 4.79 10.44 -2.02
C ALA A 400 4.29 9.26 -2.85
N THR A 401 4.73 9.17 -4.10
CA THR A 401 4.48 8.01 -4.96
C THR A 401 5.63 7.75 -5.92
N GLY A 402 5.73 6.53 -6.41
CA GLY A 402 6.64 6.14 -7.48
C GLY A 402 5.99 6.16 -8.86
N ASP A 403 6.76 5.90 -9.92
CA ASP A 403 6.23 5.58 -11.25
C ASP A 403 6.84 4.31 -11.87
N GLU A 404 6.36 3.97 -13.07
CA GLU A 404 6.88 2.87 -13.88
C GLU A 404 8.28 3.12 -14.46
N HIS A 405 8.79 4.35 -14.36
CA HIS A 405 10.07 4.77 -14.90
C HIS A 405 11.13 5.01 -13.83
N GLY A 406 10.91 4.65 -12.56
CA GLY A 406 11.91 4.79 -11.50
C GLY A 406 12.02 6.19 -10.88
N MET A 407 11.07 7.09 -11.16
CA MET A 407 10.97 8.39 -10.50
C MET A 407 10.15 8.29 -9.22
N ILE A 408 10.46 9.16 -8.28
CA ILE A 408 9.62 9.43 -7.10
C ILE A 408 9.12 10.86 -7.20
N TYR A 409 7.86 11.06 -6.82
CA TYR A 409 7.18 12.34 -6.80
C TYR A 409 6.64 12.60 -5.39
N VAL A 410 6.77 13.84 -4.93
CA VAL A 410 6.29 14.29 -3.62
C VAL A 410 5.43 15.53 -3.81
N TRP A 411 4.24 15.53 -3.21
CA TRP A 411 3.31 16.65 -3.18
C TRP A 411 3.01 17.08 -1.76
N ARG A 412 2.94 18.39 -1.54
CA ARG A 412 2.25 18.98 -0.39
C ARG A 412 0.75 18.74 -0.53
N ILE A 413 0.10 18.21 0.50
CA ILE A 413 -1.32 17.85 0.53
C ILE A 413 -2.04 18.44 1.75
N ASP A 414 -1.49 19.52 2.29
CA ASP A 414 -2.16 20.32 3.30
C ASP A 414 -3.56 20.72 2.82
N THR A 415 -4.56 20.60 3.69
CA THR A 415 -5.96 20.88 3.34
C THR A 415 -6.17 22.28 2.76
N GLY A 416 -5.41 23.27 3.23
CA GLY A 416 -5.39 24.62 2.68
C GLY A 416 -5.04 24.65 1.19
N ARG A 417 -4.15 23.78 0.72
CA ARG A 417 -3.76 23.74 -0.70
C ARG A 417 -4.89 23.30 -1.64
N PHE A 418 -5.85 22.52 -1.16
CA PHE A 418 -7.02 22.14 -1.94
C PHE A 418 -8.14 23.21 -1.91
N VAL A 419 -8.16 24.06 -0.87
CA VAL A 419 -9.20 25.08 -0.64
C VAL A 419 -8.80 26.45 -1.18
N ASP A 420 -7.52 26.79 -1.12
CA ASP A 420 -6.96 28.12 -1.47
C ASP A 420 -6.57 28.26 -2.95
N GLN A 421 -7.04 27.38 -3.85
CA GLN A 421 -6.88 27.66 -5.27
C GLN A 421 -7.75 28.86 -5.62
N PRO A 422 -7.16 30.04 -5.93
CA PRO A 422 -7.95 31.22 -6.22
C PRO A 422 -8.96 30.88 -7.31
N ASP A 423 -10.14 31.47 -7.23
CA ASP A 423 -11.06 31.55 -8.36
C ASP A 423 -10.37 32.39 -9.44
N VAL A 424 -9.40 31.78 -10.13
CA VAL A 424 -8.75 32.34 -11.29
C VAL A 424 -9.86 32.55 -12.30
N GLU A 425 -9.98 33.80 -12.73
CA GLU A 425 -10.98 34.30 -13.66
C GLU A 425 -11.23 33.29 -14.80
N ALA A 426 -12.50 33.04 -15.03
CA ALA A 426 -13.04 31.91 -15.79
C ALA A 426 -12.79 32.00 -17.31
N ASP A 427 -11.53 31.97 -17.76
CA ASP A 427 -11.20 32.00 -19.20
C ASP A 427 -10.09 31.03 -19.64
N GLY A 428 -9.86 29.95 -18.88
CA GLY A 428 -9.02 28.83 -19.30
C GLY A 428 -9.49 27.49 -18.72
N PRO A 429 -9.17 26.34 -19.35
CA PRO A 429 -9.42 25.03 -18.74
C PRO A 429 -8.63 24.95 -17.43
N GLN A 430 -9.32 25.06 -16.30
CA GLN A 430 -8.69 24.97 -14.99
C GLN A 430 -8.11 23.57 -14.82
N GLU A 431 -6.79 23.46 -14.83
CA GLU A 431 -6.09 22.18 -14.72
C GLU A 431 -6.33 21.59 -13.32
N PHE A 432 -7.16 20.55 -13.23
CA PHE A 432 -7.28 19.71 -12.03
C PHE A 432 -5.96 18.99 -11.68
N GLU A 433 -4.98 19.08 -12.58
CA GLU A 433 -3.68 18.42 -12.49
C GLU A 433 -2.72 19.23 -11.61
N MET A 434 -2.27 18.63 -10.51
CA MET A 434 -1.25 19.23 -9.66
C MET A 434 0.14 18.69 -10.00
N THR A 435 1.08 19.60 -10.22
CA THR A 435 2.49 19.26 -10.40
C THR A 435 3.15 18.90 -9.07
N PRO A 436 4.11 17.95 -9.06
CA PRO A 436 4.87 17.59 -7.87
C PRO A 436 5.74 18.76 -7.37
N ASP A 437 5.89 18.87 -6.05
CA ASP A 437 6.79 19.85 -5.43
C ASP A 437 8.24 19.41 -5.52
N LEU A 438 8.49 18.10 -5.50
CA LEU A 438 9.80 17.52 -5.69
C LEU A 438 9.68 16.22 -6.49
N SER A 439 10.59 16.03 -7.43
CA SER A 439 10.70 14.81 -8.22
C SER A 439 12.15 14.49 -8.54
N TRP A 440 12.54 13.23 -8.44
CA TRP A 440 13.89 12.79 -8.79
C TRP A 440 13.89 11.34 -9.29
N LYS A 441 14.96 10.96 -9.98
CA LYS A 441 15.21 9.60 -10.45
C LYS A 441 15.82 8.79 -9.30
N ALA A 442 14.99 7.96 -8.67
CA ALA A 442 15.39 7.14 -7.52
C ALA A 442 15.97 5.78 -7.94
N HIS A 443 15.41 5.19 -8.98
CA HIS A 443 15.68 3.81 -9.38
C HIS A 443 15.83 3.64 -10.90
N GLN A 444 16.47 2.56 -11.33
CA GLN A 444 16.62 2.24 -12.77
C GLN A 444 15.49 1.34 -13.31
N ASP A 445 14.49 1.06 -12.48
CA ASP A 445 13.30 0.26 -12.80
C ASP A 445 12.08 0.86 -12.09
N ALA A 446 10.89 0.32 -12.34
CA ALA A 446 9.64 0.81 -11.75
C ALA A 446 9.71 0.85 -10.21
N VAL A 447 9.26 1.96 -9.61
CA VAL A 447 9.13 2.10 -8.15
C VAL A 447 7.77 1.58 -7.71
N GLY A 448 7.76 0.39 -7.09
CA GLY A 448 6.52 -0.29 -6.70
C GLY A 448 5.85 0.29 -5.46
N SER A 449 6.62 0.86 -4.53
CA SER A 449 6.09 1.40 -3.27
C SER A 449 7.05 2.41 -2.69
N VAL A 450 6.48 3.39 -2.00
CA VAL A 450 7.19 4.30 -1.10
C VAL A 450 6.54 4.30 0.27
N SER A 451 7.27 4.62 1.34
CA SER A 451 6.68 4.82 2.67
C SER A 451 7.48 5.82 3.51
N PHE A 452 6.77 6.73 4.18
CA PHE A 452 7.37 7.72 5.07
C PHE A 452 7.71 7.09 6.42
N HIS A 453 8.88 7.44 6.96
CA HIS A 453 9.19 7.11 8.34
C HIS A 453 8.37 8.00 9.28
N PRO A 454 7.76 7.46 10.35
CA PRO A 454 6.87 8.24 11.22
C PRO A 454 7.55 9.41 11.93
N TYR A 455 8.79 9.24 12.41
CA TYR A 455 9.44 10.23 13.29
C TYR A 455 10.73 10.84 12.75
N GLU A 456 11.19 10.39 11.60
CA GLU A 456 12.47 10.82 11.02
C GLU A 456 12.19 11.30 9.60
N PRO A 457 12.99 12.22 9.04
CA PRO A 457 12.76 12.78 7.71
C PRO A 457 13.17 11.79 6.60
N PHE A 458 12.79 10.52 6.73
CA PHE A 458 13.18 9.45 5.82
C PHE A 458 12.02 8.96 4.97
N LEU A 459 12.32 8.57 3.74
CA LEU A 459 11.40 7.87 2.84
C LEU A 459 12.07 6.58 2.39
N VAL A 460 11.39 5.45 2.54
CA VAL A 460 11.82 4.19 1.90
C VAL A 460 11.18 4.08 0.53
N SER A 461 11.93 3.57 -0.45
CA SER A 461 11.43 3.21 -1.77
C SER A 461 11.93 1.82 -2.18
N VAL A 462 11.14 1.13 -2.98
CA VAL A 462 11.48 -0.17 -3.54
C VAL A 462 11.28 -0.20 -5.04
N SER A 463 12.19 -0.89 -5.73
CA SER A 463 12.19 -1.00 -7.17
C SER A 463 12.14 -2.44 -7.65
N GLY A 464 11.54 -2.60 -8.83
CA GLY A 464 11.70 -3.78 -9.68
C GLY A 464 10.51 -4.03 -10.58
N SER A 465 10.81 -4.45 -11.80
CA SER A 465 9.84 -5.01 -12.73
C SER A 465 10.44 -6.16 -13.53
N ARG A 466 9.56 -6.93 -14.17
CA ARG A 466 9.96 -8.05 -15.01
C ARG A 466 10.17 -7.54 -16.44
N HIS A 467 11.37 -7.70 -16.95
CA HIS A 467 11.73 -7.44 -18.34
C HIS A 467 11.93 -8.78 -19.04
N TRP A 468 11.23 -8.98 -20.16
CA TRP A 468 11.40 -10.17 -20.99
C TRP A 468 12.30 -9.82 -22.18
N PRO A 469 13.31 -10.65 -22.51
CA PRO A 469 14.18 -10.38 -23.65
C PRO A 469 13.38 -10.43 -24.96
N ASP A 470 13.53 -9.40 -25.80
CA ASP A 470 12.87 -9.33 -27.11
C ASP A 470 13.33 -10.47 -28.04
N LEU A 471 12.37 -11.14 -28.68
CA LEU A 471 12.60 -12.25 -29.61
C LEU A 471 13.45 -11.86 -30.84
N ARG A 472 13.55 -10.56 -31.16
CA ARG A 472 14.13 -10.05 -32.41
C ARG A 472 15.63 -9.76 -32.36
N SER A 473 16.21 -9.56 -31.17
CA SER A 473 17.64 -9.26 -31.04
C SER A 473 18.55 -10.49 -31.17
N ALA A 474 17.99 -11.68 -31.35
CA ALA A 474 18.73 -12.94 -31.43
C ALA A 474 18.64 -13.66 -32.79
N SER A 475 18.15 -13.00 -33.85
CA SER A 475 17.99 -13.60 -35.19
C SER A 475 18.86 -12.98 -36.29
N SER A 476 20.00 -12.38 -35.94
CA SER A 476 20.94 -11.81 -36.93
C SER A 476 22.20 -12.67 -37.15
N SER A 477 22.07 -13.99 -37.03
CA SER A 477 23.08 -14.93 -37.52
C SER A 477 22.48 -16.34 -37.53
N GLU A 478 21.85 -16.72 -38.64
CA GLU A 478 22.11 -18.00 -39.29
C GLU A 478 21.42 -18.02 -40.66
N SER A 479 22.15 -18.58 -41.59
CA SER A 479 22.09 -18.45 -43.05
C SER A 479 20.85 -19.07 -43.68
N GLU A 480 20.39 -18.43 -44.76
CA GLU A 480 19.49 -19.01 -45.75
C GLU A 480 20.16 -20.24 -46.39
N GLU A 481 19.72 -21.44 -46.04
CA GLU A 481 19.88 -22.61 -46.89
C GLU A 481 18.50 -23.16 -47.23
N GLU A 482 18.10 -22.98 -48.49
CA GLU A 482 16.97 -23.66 -49.10
C GLU A 482 17.23 -25.16 -49.13
N SER A 483 16.27 -25.96 -48.67
CA SER A 483 16.06 -27.29 -49.24
C SER A 483 14.59 -27.70 -49.15
N ASP A 484 14.01 -27.87 -50.34
CA ASP A 484 12.78 -28.60 -50.59
C ASP A 484 12.90 -30.05 -50.12
N ASN A 485 11.97 -30.53 -49.29
CA ASN A 485 11.38 -31.85 -49.55
C ASN A 485 10.02 -32.08 -48.88
N SER A 486 9.21 -32.83 -49.61
CA SER A 486 7.79 -33.13 -49.47
C SER A 486 7.38 -34.00 -48.27
N ASP A 487 6.22 -33.64 -47.72
CA ASP A 487 5.06 -34.49 -47.37
C ASP A 487 5.31 -35.91 -46.80
N SER A 488 5.08 -36.10 -45.49
CA SER A 488 4.22 -37.21 -45.01
C SER A 488 3.92 -37.11 -43.50
N SER A 489 2.66 -37.42 -43.19
CA SER A 489 2.07 -37.60 -41.88
C SER A 489 2.83 -38.54 -40.93
N ARG A 490 3.05 -38.09 -39.69
CA ARG A 490 2.83 -38.84 -38.44
C ARG A 490 3.09 -37.90 -37.25
N ALA A 491 2.05 -37.61 -36.49
CA ALA A 491 2.17 -37.01 -35.17
C ALA A 491 2.85 -38.03 -34.25
N SER A 492 4.17 -37.91 -34.12
CA SER A 492 4.93 -38.48 -33.02
C SER A 492 5.30 -37.35 -32.07
N GLU A 493 4.81 -37.44 -30.85
CA GLU A 493 5.28 -36.66 -29.71
C GLU A 493 6.77 -36.96 -29.52
N SER A 494 7.63 -36.11 -30.09
CA SER A 494 9.02 -36.00 -29.71
C SER A 494 9.19 -34.73 -28.92
N GLU A 495 9.44 -34.91 -27.63
CA GLU A 495 9.85 -33.90 -26.68
C GLU A 495 11.14 -33.22 -27.17
N ASP A 496 11.01 -32.09 -27.88
CA ASP A 496 12.13 -31.18 -28.09
C ASP A 496 12.38 -30.40 -26.79
N ALA A 497 13.11 -31.06 -25.90
CA ALA A 497 13.85 -30.47 -24.81
C ALA A 497 14.98 -29.60 -25.38
N THR A 498 14.69 -28.35 -25.79
CA THR A 498 15.69 -27.26 -25.98
C THR A 498 15.06 -25.88 -26.29
N SER A 499 13.96 -25.52 -25.62
CA SER A 499 13.72 -24.09 -25.34
C SER A 499 13.76 -23.88 -23.83
N SER A 500 14.96 -23.63 -23.32
CA SER A 500 15.11 -22.91 -22.05
C SER A 500 14.29 -21.63 -22.20
N ARG A 501 13.08 -21.58 -21.61
CA ARG A 501 12.30 -20.35 -21.52
C ARG A 501 13.22 -19.32 -20.87
N ARG A 502 13.74 -18.38 -21.68
CA ARG A 502 14.68 -17.36 -21.23
C ARG A 502 14.07 -16.66 -20.01
N ALA A 503 14.79 -16.72 -18.89
CA ALA A 503 14.34 -16.12 -17.64
C ALA A 503 14.19 -14.60 -17.83
N TRP A 504 13.17 -14.02 -17.20
CA TRP A 504 13.00 -12.58 -17.15
C TRP A 504 14.11 -11.93 -16.31
N THR A 505 14.43 -10.66 -16.57
CA THR A 505 15.42 -9.87 -15.85
C THR A 505 14.78 -8.68 -15.14
N THR A 506 15.51 -8.04 -14.24
CA THR A 506 15.12 -6.78 -13.57
C THR A 506 16.26 -5.79 -13.70
N ASN A 507 15.96 -4.52 -13.96
CA ASN A 507 16.98 -3.49 -14.14
C ASN A 507 17.47 -2.95 -12.79
N ASP A 508 16.60 -2.91 -11.78
CA ASP A 508 16.90 -2.49 -10.42
C ASP A 508 15.95 -3.16 -9.44
N SER A 509 16.51 -3.97 -8.54
CA SER A 509 15.79 -4.67 -7.48
C SER A 509 16.09 -4.11 -6.09
N SER A 510 16.62 -2.89 -5.99
CA SER A 510 17.09 -2.31 -4.73
C SER A 510 15.97 -1.73 -3.87
N LEU A 511 16.19 -1.78 -2.56
CA LEU A 511 15.45 -1.03 -1.56
C LEU A 511 16.34 0.11 -1.08
N GLN A 512 15.82 1.33 -1.11
CA GLN A 512 16.57 2.55 -0.79
C GLN A 512 15.87 3.35 0.29
N VAL A 513 16.64 3.97 1.19
CA VAL A 513 16.15 4.91 2.20
C VAL A 513 16.76 6.28 1.93
N TRP A 514 15.90 7.25 1.67
CA TRP A 514 16.23 8.64 1.36
C TRP A 514 16.06 9.50 2.60
N ASP A 515 16.89 10.52 2.73
CA ASP A 515 16.89 11.50 3.81
C ASP A 515 16.63 12.90 3.28
N PHE A 516 15.65 13.55 3.92
CA PHE A 516 15.17 14.90 3.62
C PHE A 516 15.50 15.89 4.74
N SER A 517 16.41 15.52 5.65
CA SER A 517 17.06 16.45 6.58
C SER A 517 17.73 17.62 5.83
N GLU A 518 18.27 18.58 6.59
CA GLU A 518 18.83 19.82 6.01
C GLU A 518 19.79 19.51 4.86
N PRO A 519 19.54 20.09 3.66
CA PRO A 519 20.41 19.84 2.53
C PRO A 519 21.81 20.39 2.80
N PRO A 520 22.85 19.82 2.17
CA PRO A 520 24.22 20.31 2.35
C PRO A 520 24.27 21.80 2.01
N THR A 521 24.61 22.63 3.00
CA THR A 521 24.91 24.04 2.77
C THR A 521 26.16 24.08 1.92
N GLY A 522 26.01 24.46 0.65
CA GLY A 522 27.16 24.62 -0.23
C GLY A 522 28.15 25.57 0.43
N SER A 523 29.36 25.10 0.71
CA SER A 523 30.49 26.00 0.88
C SER A 523 30.58 26.79 -0.41
N ALA A 524 30.16 28.05 -0.38
CA ALA A 524 30.46 28.99 -1.44
C ALA A 524 31.99 29.04 -1.55
N SER A 525 32.53 28.42 -2.60
CA SER A 525 33.92 28.52 -3.00
C SER A 525 34.21 29.88 -3.60
#